data_AF-A0A0E3SSK1-F1
#
_entry.id   AF-A0A0E3SSK1-F1
#
_cell.length_a   1.000
_cell.length_b   1.000
_cell.length_c   1.000
_cell.angle_alpha   90.00
_cell.angle_beta   90.00
_cell.angle_gamma   90.00
#
_symmetry.space_group_name_H-M   'P 1'
#
loop_
_entity.id
_entity.type
_entity.pdbx_description
1 polymer ?
#
loop_
_entity_poly.entity_id
_entity_poly.type
_entity_poly.pdbx_seq_one_letter_code
_entity_poly.pdbx_strand_id
1 'polypeptide(L)'
;MDEFMSEKEIEEDDEDTLLCCPACGGTELYYEAGMKMGRIYHCKYCNYIGAFVLEGNLEMRQLLRDEYERKLWAFKNFGHSYK
;
A
#
# COMPACT_ATOMS: atom_id res chain seq x y z
N MET A 1 12.08 36.48 29.20
CA MET A 1 13.10 36.19 28.16
C MET A 1 13.25 34.69 28.22
N ASP A 2 12.30 34.10 27.55
CA ASP A 2 11.74 32.81 27.85
C ASP A 2 12.62 31.73 27.22
N GLU A 3 12.84 30.68 27.98
CA GLU A 3 13.67 29.53 27.66
C GLU A 3 13.12 28.85 26.40
N PHE A 4 13.72 29.19 25.27
CA PHE A 4 13.44 28.65 23.95
C PHE A 4 13.95 27.20 23.90
N MET A 5 13.03 26.27 24.18
CA MET A 5 13.30 24.84 24.15
C MET A 5 13.73 24.44 22.74
N SER A 6 14.95 23.90 22.67
CA SER A 6 15.50 23.17 21.53
C SER A 6 14.68 21.89 21.34
N GLU A 7 13.65 21.96 20.49
CA GLU A 7 12.86 20.82 20.08
C GLU A 7 13.69 19.97 19.11
N LYS A 8 14.47 19.07 19.71
CA LYS A 8 14.66 17.68 19.31
C LYS A 8 14.76 17.47 17.80
N GLU A 9 15.99 17.34 17.30
CA GLU A 9 16.29 16.69 16.03
C GLU A 9 15.53 15.36 15.99
N ILE A 10 14.46 15.32 15.20
CA ILE A 10 13.82 14.07 14.80
C ILE A 10 14.79 13.48 13.78
N GLU A 11 15.57 12.49 14.19
CA GLU A 11 16.27 11.60 13.26
C GLU A 11 15.18 10.87 12.45
N GLU A 12 14.77 11.48 11.34
CA GLU A 12 13.98 10.84 10.30
C GLU A 12 14.92 9.85 9.60
N ASP A 13 14.97 8.63 10.13
CA ASP A 13 15.47 7.48 9.36
C ASP A 13 14.50 7.31 8.19
N ASP A 14 14.84 7.95 7.05
CA ASP A 14 14.23 7.83 5.73
C ASP A 14 14.34 6.37 5.25
N GLU A 15 13.67 5.45 5.92
CA GLU A 15 13.44 4.12 5.36
C GLU A 15 12.56 4.34 4.12
N ASP A 16 13.11 4.15 2.92
CA ASP A 16 12.44 4.39 1.62
C ASP A 16 11.05 3.71 1.56
N THR A 17 10.02 4.42 2.02
CA THR A 17 8.63 3.97 1.97
C THR A 17 8.02 4.38 0.63
N LEU A 18 7.32 3.44 0.01
CA LEU A 18 6.64 3.68 -1.28
C LEU A 18 5.15 3.47 -1.13
N LEU A 19 4.37 4.24 -1.90
CA LEU A 19 2.95 3.99 -2.07
C LEU A 19 2.72 2.65 -2.78
N CYS A 20 1.91 1.80 -2.17
CA CYS A 20 1.63 0.45 -2.64
C CYS A 20 0.15 0.07 -2.51
N CYS A 21 -0.24 -0.92 -3.31
CA CYS A 21 -1.59 -1.46 -3.34
C CYS A 21 -1.88 -2.28 -2.08
N PRO A 22 -2.99 -2.02 -1.37
CA PRO A 22 -3.36 -2.77 -0.17
C PRO A 22 -3.71 -4.24 -0.44
N ALA A 23 -4.03 -4.60 -1.68
CA ALA A 23 -4.44 -5.96 -2.03
C ALA A 23 -3.28 -6.88 -2.43
N CYS A 24 -2.23 -6.34 -3.05
CA CYS A 24 -1.13 -7.15 -3.59
C CYS A 24 0.29 -6.61 -3.32
N GLY A 25 0.43 -5.46 -2.64
CA GLY A 25 1.71 -4.82 -2.38
C GLY A 25 2.41 -4.20 -3.59
N GLY A 26 1.76 -4.16 -4.77
CA GLY A 26 2.31 -3.55 -5.98
C GLY A 26 2.37 -2.02 -5.91
N THR A 27 3.45 -1.41 -6.41
CA THR A 27 3.67 0.04 -6.40
C THR A 27 3.17 0.75 -7.65
N GLU A 28 2.82 0.00 -8.70
CA GLU A 28 2.25 0.58 -9.93
C GLU A 28 0.75 0.87 -9.77
N LEU A 29 0.48 2.06 -9.24
CA LEU A 29 -0.85 2.65 -9.11
C LEU A 29 -0.99 3.82 -10.09
N TYR A 30 -2.17 3.97 -10.69
CA TYR A 30 -2.52 5.15 -11.48
C TYR A 30 -3.85 5.72 -11.05
N TYR A 31 -4.07 6.97 -11.42
CA TYR A 31 -5.27 7.70 -11.07
C TYR A 31 -6.43 7.35 -12.01
N GLU A 32 -7.54 6.85 -11.46
CA GLU A 32 -8.82 6.90 -12.15
C GLU A 32 -9.60 8.12 -11.67
N ALA A 33 -10.14 8.89 -12.61
CA ALA A 33 -10.77 10.17 -12.34
C ALA A 33 -11.94 10.05 -11.34
N GLY A 34 -11.69 10.35 -10.08
CA GLY A 34 -12.74 10.58 -9.10
C GLY A 34 -13.18 12.04 -9.19
N MET A 35 -14.38 12.29 -9.69
CA MET A 35 -14.94 13.64 -9.88
C MET A 35 -14.99 14.44 -8.56
N LYS A 36 -16.15 14.53 -7.90
CA LYS A 36 -16.31 15.25 -6.62
C LYS A 36 -15.88 14.43 -5.40
N MET A 37 -15.70 13.11 -5.53
CA MET A 37 -15.45 12.19 -4.41
C MET A 37 -13.97 11.94 -4.10
N GLY A 38 -13.06 12.79 -4.60
CA GLY A 38 -11.64 12.70 -4.29
C GLY A 38 -10.90 11.68 -5.15
N ARG A 39 -9.70 11.28 -4.71
CA ARG A 39 -8.78 10.54 -5.55
C ARG A 39 -9.04 9.03 -5.54
N ILE A 40 -9.23 8.39 -6.70
CA ILE A 40 -9.33 6.93 -6.84
C ILE A 40 -8.07 6.38 -7.50
N TYR A 41 -7.47 5.37 -6.91
CA TYR A 41 -6.31 4.67 -7.43
C TYR A 41 -6.71 3.33 -8.05
N HIS A 42 -6.09 2.98 -9.16
CA HIS A 42 -6.20 1.68 -9.81
C HIS A 42 -4.82 1.02 -9.86
N CYS A 43 -4.70 -0.20 -9.32
CA CYS A 43 -3.50 -1.02 -9.40
C CYS A 43 -3.41 -1.80 -10.71
N LYS A 44 -2.26 -1.70 -11.40
CA LYS A 44 -2.00 -2.42 -12.65
C LYS A 44 -1.84 -3.95 -12.48
N TYR A 45 -1.52 -4.43 -11.27
CA TYR A 45 -1.21 -5.84 -11.04
C TYR A 45 -2.43 -6.69 -10.70
N CYS A 46 -3.25 -6.24 -9.75
CA CYS A 46 -4.37 -7.02 -9.22
C CYS A 46 -5.74 -6.40 -9.54
N ASN A 47 -5.76 -5.28 -10.27
CA ASN A 47 -6.98 -4.56 -10.65
C ASN A 47 -7.78 -4.03 -9.43
N TYR A 48 -7.11 -3.79 -8.30
CA TYR A 48 -7.68 -3.06 -7.16
C TYR A 48 -8.05 -1.64 -7.59
N ILE A 49 -9.26 -1.20 -7.26
CA ILE A 49 -9.76 0.16 -7.49
C ILE A 49 -10.29 0.71 -6.17
N GLY A 50 -9.74 1.82 -5.69
CA GLY A 50 -10.20 2.44 -4.45
C GLY A 50 -9.41 3.68 -4.06
N ALA A 51 -9.94 4.44 -3.10
CA ALA A 51 -9.28 5.64 -2.59
C ALA A 51 -8.15 5.33 -1.59
N PHE A 52 -8.00 4.08 -1.15
CA PHE A 52 -7.06 3.68 -0.11
C PHE A 52 -5.78 3.08 -0.70
N VAL A 53 -4.64 3.59 -0.24
CA VAL A 53 -3.28 3.17 -0.62
C VAL A 53 -2.43 3.12 0.66
N LEU A 54 -1.39 2.30 0.66
CA LEU A 54 -0.52 2.11 1.83
C LEU A 54 0.87 2.69 1.54
N GLU A 55 1.46 3.37 2.52
CA GLU A 55 2.89 3.66 2.54
C GLU A 55 3.59 2.48 3.22
N GLY A 56 4.47 1.81 2.47
CA GLY A 56 5.12 0.60 2.95
C GLY A 56 6.57 0.51 2.49
N ASN A 57 7.44 0.11 3.42
CA ASN A 57 8.82 -0.26 3.12
C ASN A 57 8.87 -1.56 2.30
N LEU A 58 10.07 -2.01 1.93
CA LEU A 58 10.24 -3.22 1.13
C LEU A 58 9.68 -4.47 1.82
N GLU A 59 9.91 -4.61 3.13
CA GLU A 59 9.48 -5.78 3.91
C GLU A 59 7.95 -5.92 3.90
N MET A 60 7.24 -4.84 4.23
CA MET A 60 5.77 -4.82 4.25
C MET A 60 5.18 -5.16 2.87
N ARG A 61 5.76 -4.59 1.80
CA ARG A 61 5.32 -4.87 0.42
C ARG A 61 5.52 -6.33 0.03
N GLN A 62 6.60 -6.95 0.50
CA GLN A 62 6.88 -8.36 0.23
C GLN A 62 5.85 -9.26 0.94
N LEU A 63 5.53 -8.98 2.21
CA LEU A 63 4.52 -9.74 2.95
C LEU A 63 3.15 -9.72 2.26
N LEU A 64 2.72 -8.54 1.79
CA LEU A 64 1.47 -8.39 1.02
C LEU A 64 1.48 -9.19 -0.28
N ARG A 65 2.63 -9.17 -0.99
CA ARG A 65 2.81 -9.91 -2.25
C ARG A 65 2.75 -11.42 -2.02
N ASP A 66 3.48 -11.92 -1.03
CA ASP A 66 3.52 -13.34 -0.71
C ASP A 66 2.13 -13.85 -0.29
N GLU A 67 1.38 -13.06 0.49
CA GLU A 67 0.00 -13.40 0.84
C GLU A 67 -0.92 -13.43 -0.38
N TYR A 68 -0.82 -12.44 -1.26
CA TYR A 68 -1.59 -12.38 -2.50
C TYR A 68 -1.33 -13.60 -3.38
N GLU A 69 -0.06 -13.96 -3.59
CA GLU A 69 0.32 -15.13 -4.39
C GLU A 69 -0.13 -16.44 -3.76
N ARG A 70 -0.06 -16.58 -2.43
CA ARG A 70 -0.56 -17.74 -1.69
C ARG A 70 -2.07 -17.90 -1.86
N LYS A 71 -2.83 -16.80 -1.76
CA LYS A 71 -4.28 -16.77 -2.01
C LYS A 71 -4.61 -17.11 -3.45
N LEU A 72 -3.88 -16.56 -4.42
CA LEU A 72 -4.04 -16.88 -5.84
C LEU A 72 -3.76 -18.36 -6.12
N TRP A 73 -2.68 -18.89 -5.56
CA TRP A 73 -2.33 -20.30 -5.71
C TRP A 73 -3.41 -21.20 -5.09
N ALA A 74 -3.88 -20.89 -3.89
CA ALA A 74 -4.95 -21.63 -3.24
C ALA A 74 -6.25 -21.58 -4.06
N PHE A 75 -6.62 -20.41 -4.58
CA PHE A 75 -7.78 -20.25 -5.44
C PHE A 75 -7.68 -21.08 -6.73
N LYS A 76 -6.53 -21.01 -7.43
CA LYS A 76 -6.30 -21.74 -8.69
C LYS A 76 -6.29 -23.26 -8.51
N ASN A 77 -5.77 -23.76 -7.39
CA ASN A 77 -5.59 -25.21 -7.19
C ASN A 77 -6.73 -25.87 -6.42
N PHE A 78 -7.39 -25.14 -5.52
CA PHE A 78 -8.40 -25.72 -4.65
C PHE A 78 -9.78 -25.08 -4.81
N GLY A 79 -9.95 -23.96 -5.51
CA GLY A 79 -11.27 -23.42 -5.87
C GLY A 79 -12.22 -23.14 -4.70
N HIS A 80 -11.70 -22.91 -3.50
CA HIS A 80 -12.55 -22.68 -2.32
C HIS A 80 -12.85 -21.18 -2.17
N SER A 81 -14.13 -20.85 -2.38
CA SER A 81 -14.74 -19.56 -2.06
C SER A 81 -14.46 -19.20 -0.61
N TYR A 82 -13.61 -18.20 -0.37
CA TYR A 82 -13.54 -17.53 0.92
C TYR A 82 -14.92 -16.89 1.15
N LYS A 83 -15.73 -17.50 2.01
CA LYS A 83 -16.97 -16.90 2.55
C LYS A 83 -16.62 -16.04 3.73
#